data_AF-A0A9E0DKF9-F1
#
_entry.id   AF-A0A9E0DKF9-F1
#
_cell.length_a   1.000
_cell.length_b   1.000
_cell.length_c   1.000
_cell.angle_alpha   90.00
_cell.angle_beta   90.00
_cell.angle_gamma   90.00
#
_symmetry.space_group_name_H-M   'P 1'
#
loop_
_entity.id
_entity.type
_entity.pdbx_description
1 polymer ?
#
loop_
_entity_poly.entity_id
_entity_poly.type
_entity_poly.pdbx_seq_one_letter_code
_entity_poly.pdbx_strand_id
1 'polypeptide(L)' 'MTECCEEGTKLIYSCTGSADVGEIADRMARRLRDEGYTIMTCLAGVSAKLSGFVQSALGAKYYN' A
#
# COMPACT_ATOMS: atom_id res chain seq x y z
N MET A 1 -21.56 -15.97 12.28
CA MET A 1 -22.03 -15.12 11.17
C MET A 1 -20.81 -14.37 10.68
N THR A 2 -20.12 -15.01 9.75
CA THR A 2 -18.73 -14.81 9.37
C THR A 2 -18.72 -14.45 7.89
N GLU A 3 -18.79 -13.16 7.59
CA GLU A 3 -18.44 -12.59 6.27
C GLU A 3 -18.39 -11.05 6.42
N CYS A 4 -17.28 -10.50 6.96
CA CYS A 4 -17.07 -9.04 7.01
C CYS A 4 -15.75 -8.61 6.35
N CYS A 5 -14.84 -9.53 5.99
CA CYS A 5 -13.49 -9.17 5.54
C CYS A 5 -12.94 -10.15 4.48
N GLU A 6 -13.66 -10.42 3.40
CA GLU A 6 -13.11 -11.23 2.28
C GLU A 6 -12.10 -10.44 1.42
N GLU A 7 -12.16 -9.11 1.47
CA GLU A 7 -11.20 -8.23 0.81
C GLU A 7 -10.00 -7.97 1.73
N GLY A 8 -9.02 -8.87 1.69
CA GLY A 8 -7.76 -8.68 2.40
C GLY A 8 -7.08 -7.34 2.04
N THR A 9 -6.39 -6.74 3.01
CA THR A 9 -5.77 -5.41 2.90
C THR A 9 -4.80 -5.32 1.73
N LYS A 10 -5.07 -4.42 0.78
CA LYS A 10 -4.19 -4.10 -0.35
C LYS A 10 -3.29 -2.93 0.00
N LEU A 11 -1.98 -3.14 -0.04
CA LEU A 11 -0.98 -2.11 0.22
C LEU A 11 -0.36 -1.60 -1.07
N ILE A 12 -0.19 -0.28 -1.19
CA ILE A 12 0.60 0.35 -2.26
C ILE A 12 1.87 0.96 -1.68
N TYR A 13 3.00 0.63 -2.30
CA TYR A 13 4.33 1.17 -2.00
C TYR A 13 4.82 1.99 -3.19
N SER A 14 4.61 3.31 -3.17
CA SER A 14 4.99 4.20 -4.26
C SER A 14 6.32 4.90 -3.95
N CYS A 15 7.44 4.35 -4.42
CA CYS A 15 8.75 5.04 -4.38
C CYS A 15 8.85 5.97 -5.58
N THR A 16 8.19 7.13 -5.52
CA THR A 16 7.81 7.89 -6.72
C THR A 16 8.92 8.72 -7.33
N GLY A 17 10.03 9.01 -6.65
CA GLY A 17 11.19 9.70 -7.25
C GLY A 17 10.87 11.05 -7.94
N SER A 18 11.87 11.68 -8.53
CA SER A 18 11.73 12.99 -9.21
C SER A 18 11.75 12.84 -10.73
N ALA A 19 10.82 12.07 -11.29
CA ALA A 19 10.68 11.85 -12.73
C ALA A 19 9.21 11.94 -13.15
N ASP A 20 8.93 12.20 -14.43
CA ASP A 20 7.55 12.33 -14.94
C ASP A 20 6.69 11.08 -14.67
N VAL A 21 7.27 9.89 -14.89
CA VAL A 21 6.62 8.61 -14.58
C VAL A 21 6.38 8.46 -13.07
N GLY A 22 7.28 9.03 -12.27
CA GLY A 22 7.20 9.10 -10.83
C GLY A 22 6.02 9.90 -10.32
N GLU A 23 5.86 11.12 -10.84
CA GLU A 23 4.71 11.99 -10.57
C GLU A 23 3.39 11.32 -10.99
N ILE A 24 3.35 10.66 -12.16
CA ILE A 24 2.17 9.92 -12.62
C ILE A 24 1.84 8.79 -11.64
N ALA A 25 2.82 7.99 -11.25
CA ALA A 25 2.63 6.89 -10.30
C ALA A 25 2.15 7.39 -8.92
N ASP A 26 2.68 8.52 -8.44
CA ASP A 26 2.26 9.16 -7.19
C ASP A 26 0.79 9.57 -7.23
N ARG A 27 0.38 10.24 -8.31
CA ARG A 27 -1.01 10.65 -8.52
C ARG A 27 -1.96 9.46 -8.58
N MET A 28 -1.59 8.40 -9.28
CA MET A 28 -2.41 7.18 -9.34
C MET A 28 -2.52 6.50 -7.96
N ALA A 29 -1.41 6.37 -7.23
CA ALA A 29 -1.41 5.78 -5.89
C ALA A 29 -2.31 6.57 -4.92
N ARG A 30 -2.22 7.91 -4.93
CA ARG A 30 -3.09 8.78 -4.11
C ARG A 30 -4.55 8.62 -4.48
N ARG A 31 -4.86 8.60 -5.79
CA ARG A 31 -6.23 8.41 -6.26
C ARG A 31 -6.81 7.08 -5.80
N LEU A 32 -6.06 5.97 -5.93
CA LEU A 32 -6.49 4.64 -5.48
C LEU A 32 -6.70 4.57 -3.96
N ARG A 33 -5.91 5.30 -3.18
CA ARG A 33 -6.12 5.46 -1.74
C ARG A 33 -7.40 6.24 -1.45
N ASP A 34 -7.59 7.38 -2.12
CA ASP A 34 -8.73 8.27 -1.88
C ASP A 34 -10.07 7.64 -2.31
N GLU A 35 -10.05 6.79 -3.34
CA GLU A 35 -11.19 5.97 -3.77
C GLU A 35 -11.39 4.71 -2.89
N GLY A 36 -10.53 4.47 -1.90
CA GLY A 36 -10.67 3.38 -0.92
C GLY A 36 -10.21 2.00 -1.41
N TYR A 37 -9.60 1.91 -2.59
CA TYR A 37 -9.15 0.62 -3.15
C TYR A 37 -7.92 0.05 -2.45
N THR A 38 -7.07 0.90 -1.87
CA THR A 38 -5.79 0.51 -1.29
C THR A 38 -5.37 1.39 -0.12
N ILE A 39 -4.40 0.93 0.66
CA ILE A 39 -3.74 1.72 1.70
C ILE A 39 -2.30 2.02 1.26
N MET A 40 -1.96 3.30 1.16
CA MET A 40 -0.57 3.71 0.92
C MET A 40 0.29 3.52 2.16
N THR A 41 1.49 2.97 1.98
CA THR A 41 2.48 2.78 3.04
C THR A 41 3.91 2.95 2.51
N CYS A 42 4.90 2.97 3.40
CA CYS A 42 6.28 3.29 3.07
C CYS A 42 7.20 2.05 3.17
N LEU A 43 7.89 1.74 2.07
CA LEU A 43 8.86 0.63 2.03
C LEU A 43 10.03 0.89 3.00
N ALA A 44 10.44 2.15 3.18
CA ALA A 44 11.51 2.50 4.12
C ALA A 44 11.16 2.13 5.57
N GLY A 45 9.88 2.19 5.96
CA GLY A 45 9.43 1.75 7.29
C GLY A 45 9.60 0.24 7.50
N VAL A 46 9.41 -0.56 6.45
CA VAL A 46 9.69 -2.01 6.46
C VAL A 46 11.19 -2.25 6.59
N SER A 47 12.01 -1.58 5.80
CA SER A 47 13.48 -1.70 5.86
C SER A 47 14.05 -1.28 7.21
N ALA A 48 13.46 -0.28 7.85
CA ALA A 48 13.80 0.16 9.21
C ALA A 48 13.26 -0.76 10.32
N LYS A 49 12.60 -1.88 9.97
CA LYS A 49 12.00 -2.86 10.89
C LYS A 49 11.00 -2.25 11.87
N LEU A 50 10.27 -1.20 11.45
CA LEU A 50 9.20 -0.64 12.25
C LEU A 50 8.06 -1.66 12.34
N SER A 51 7.73 -2.09 13.56
CA SER A 51 6.83 -3.22 13.81
C SER A 51 5.49 -3.09 13.08
N GLY A 52 4.87 -1.91 13.09
CA GLY A 52 3.61 -1.65 12.40
C GLY A 52 3.69 -1.80 10.87
N PHE A 53 4.80 -1.37 10.26
CA PHE A 53 5.01 -1.49 8.82
C PHE A 53 5.25 -2.95 8.41
N VAL A 54 6.04 -3.69 9.21
CA VAL A 54 6.31 -5.10 8.98
C VAL A 54 5.05 -5.95 9.12
N GLN A 55 4.26 -5.73 10.19
CA GLN A 55 3.02 -6.46 10.42
C GLN A 55 1.97 -6.17 9.34
N SER A 56 1.85 -4.91 8.92
CA SER A 56 0.96 -4.54 7.81
C SER A 56 1.36 -5.27 6.52
N ALA A 57 2.65 -5.33 6.21
CA ALA A 57 3.16 -6.01 5.02
C ALA A 57 2.90 -7.52 5.04
N LEU A 58 3.09 -8.18 6.19
CA LEU A 58 2.83 -9.62 6.36
C LEU A 58 1.34 -9.97 6.28
N GLY A 59 0.47 -9.08 6.76
CA GLY A 59 -0.99 -9.24 6.71
C GLY A 59 -1.63 -8.82 5.38
N ALA A 60 -0.85 -8.31 4.42
CA ALA A 60 -1.37 -7.84 3.15
C ALA A 60 -1.67 -8.99 2.18
N LYS A 61 -2.73 -8.82 1.36
CA LYS A 61 -3.10 -9.80 0.33
C LYS A 61 -2.19 -9.64 -0.89
N TYR A 62 -1.57 -10.73 -1.35
CA TYR A 62 -0.84 -10.76 -2.62
C TYR A 62 -1.84 -10.85 -3.78
N TYR A 63 -1.57 -10.16 -4.90
CA TYR A 63 -2.40 -10.27 -6.10
C TYR A 63 -2.31 -11.71 -6.65
N ASN A 64 -3.42 -12.46 -6.59
CA ASN A 64 -3.63 -13.67 -7.38
C ASN A 64 -4.51 -13.28 -8.57
#